data_AF-A0A5C7FSE3-F1
#
_entry.id   AF-A0A5C7FSE3-F1
#
_cell.length_a   1.000
_cell.length_b   1.000
_cell.length_c   1.000
_cell.angle_alpha   90.00
_cell.angle_beta   90.00
_cell.angle_gamma   90.00
#
_symmetry.space_group_name_H-M   'P 1'
#
loop_
_entity.id
_entity.type
_entity.pdbx_description
1 polymer ?
#
loop_
_entity_poly.entity_id
_entity_poly.type
_entity_poly.pdbx_seq_one_letter_code
_entity_poly.pdbx_strand_id
1 'polypeptide(L)'
;MESTNDSDLGQLTIIAYALMAGLGLFAGVVYYLHTSGSQVGSGAIVSETTDLLIVGGIGLMCLTMSRIVSTKVLAAFPEEKRADSDAALNGYRSAVIVRLALLEGAGFVACVFALITGNLNLLLISGFMLVMMWTKRPSATEFAQWRG
;
A
#
# COMPACT_ATOMS: atom_id res chain seq x y z
N MET A 1 -18.27 28.43 -2.48
CA MET A 1 -17.90 27.06 -2.90
C MET A 1 -17.09 26.46 -1.77
N GLU A 2 -17.75 25.84 -0.79
CA GLU A 2 -17.11 25.34 0.45
C GLU A 2 -17.48 23.88 0.74
N SER A 3 -18.25 23.24 -0.17
CA SER A 3 -18.77 21.87 0.01
C SER A 3 -18.00 20.78 -0.74
N THR A 4 -16.88 21.10 -1.41
CA THR A 4 -16.11 20.16 -2.24
C THR A 4 -15.00 19.41 -1.48
N ASN A 5 -14.45 19.98 -0.41
CA ASN A 5 -13.29 19.38 0.28
C ASN A 5 -13.63 18.05 0.99
N ASP A 6 -14.82 17.92 1.59
CA ASP A 6 -15.21 16.70 2.31
C ASP A 6 -15.59 15.56 1.36
N SER A 7 -16.20 15.85 0.20
CA SER A 7 -16.56 14.83 -0.78
C SER A 7 -15.32 14.19 -1.40
N ASP A 8 -14.30 14.98 -1.65
CA ASP A 8 -13.15 14.56 -2.45
C ASP A 8 -12.11 13.81 -1.60
N LEU A 9 -11.97 14.18 -0.32
CA LEU A 9 -11.26 13.35 0.66
C LEU A 9 -11.99 12.02 0.87
N GLY A 10 -13.32 12.02 0.86
CA GLY A 10 -14.14 10.81 0.86
C GLY A 10 -13.82 9.88 -0.31
N GLN A 11 -13.70 10.42 -1.53
CA GLN A 11 -13.28 9.64 -2.71
C GLN A 11 -11.88 9.04 -2.54
N LEU A 12 -10.93 9.80 -1.99
CA LEU A 12 -9.58 9.29 -1.74
C LEU A 12 -9.57 8.16 -0.71
N THR A 13 -10.40 8.26 0.32
CA THR A 13 -10.62 7.20 1.31
C THR A 13 -11.19 5.94 0.66
N ILE A 14 -12.16 6.08 -0.27
CA ILE A 14 -12.70 4.94 -1.02
C ILE A 14 -11.60 4.24 -1.82
N ILE A 15 -10.74 5.01 -2.52
CA ILE A 15 -9.60 4.46 -3.26
C ILE A 15 -8.65 3.71 -2.32
N ALA A 16 -8.33 4.28 -1.16
CA ALA A 16 -7.47 3.62 -0.17
C ALA A 16 -8.06 2.28 0.29
N TYR A 17 -9.37 2.22 0.54
CA TYR A 17 -10.06 0.98 0.89
C TYR A 17 -10.10 -0.01 -0.27
N ALA A 18 -10.26 0.44 -1.51
CA ALA A 18 -10.22 -0.43 -2.68
C ALA A 18 -8.85 -1.13 -2.84
N LEU A 19 -7.76 -0.39 -2.65
CA LEU A 19 -6.39 -0.96 -2.68
C LEU A 19 -6.17 -1.98 -1.54
N MET A 20 -6.59 -1.63 -0.31
CA MET A 20 -6.51 -2.55 0.82
C MET A 20 -7.36 -3.81 0.62
N ALA A 21 -8.57 -3.66 0.08
CA ALA A 21 -9.45 -4.78 -0.23
C ALA A 21 -8.86 -5.67 -1.33
N GLY A 22 -8.22 -5.09 -2.35
CA GLY A 22 -7.53 -5.83 -3.40
C GLY A 22 -6.44 -6.74 -2.85
N LEU A 23 -5.52 -6.19 -2.05
CA LEU A 23 -4.48 -6.97 -1.38
C LEU A 23 -5.06 -8.01 -0.41
N GLY A 24 -6.07 -7.64 0.39
CA GLY A 24 -6.73 -8.54 1.33
C GLY A 24 -7.42 -9.73 0.65
N LEU A 25 -8.14 -9.46 -0.44
CA LEU A 25 -8.78 -10.50 -1.25
C LEU A 25 -7.74 -11.42 -1.87
N PHE A 26 -6.65 -10.87 -2.42
CA PHE A 26 -5.59 -11.67 -3.01
C PHE A 26 -4.90 -12.57 -1.98
N ALA A 27 -4.57 -12.04 -0.80
CA ALA A 27 -4.06 -12.83 0.31
C ALA A 27 -5.05 -13.94 0.73
N GLY A 28 -6.34 -13.64 0.77
CA GLY A 28 -7.41 -14.61 1.04
C GLY A 28 -7.48 -15.73 -0.01
N VAL A 29 -7.37 -15.39 -1.29
CA VAL A 29 -7.32 -16.38 -2.39
C VAL A 29 -6.09 -17.28 -2.26
N VAL A 30 -4.92 -16.72 -1.98
CA VAL A 30 -3.69 -17.51 -1.77
C VAL A 30 -3.84 -18.47 -0.60
N TYR A 31 -4.40 -18.00 0.53
CA TYR A 31 -4.69 -18.85 1.68
C TYR A 31 -5.69 -19.98 1.36
N TYR A 32 -6.76 -19.66 0.63
CA TYR A 32 -7.74 -20.64 0.18
C TYR A 32 -7.12 -21.71 -0.72
N LEU A 33 -6.34 -21.31 -1.74
CA LEU A 33 -5.69 -22.25 -2.66
C LEU A 33 -4.70 -23.19 -1.95
N HIS A 34 -4.00 -22.68 -0.94
CA HIS A 34 -3.12 -23.51 -0.12
C HIS A 34 -3.91 -24.53 0.72
N THR A 35 -4.95 -24.08 1.42
CA THR A 35 -5.75 -24.94 2.31
C THR A 35 -6.63 -25.94 1.56
N SER A 36 -7.03 -25.64 0.32
CA SER A 36 -7.77 -26.56 -0.55
C SER A 36 -6.88 -27.65 -1.19
N GLY A 37 -5.56 -27.61 -0.97
CA GLY A 37 -4.61 -28.50 -1.63
C GLY A 37 -4.45 -28.23 -3.12
N SER A 38 -5.03 -27.13 -3.64
CA SER A 38 -4.92 -26.70 -5.05
C SER A 38 -3.69 -25.82 -5.28
N GLN A 39 -2.71 -25.90 -4.39
CA GLN A 39 -1.50 -25.09 -4.44
C GLN A 39 -0.68 -25.41 -5.70
N VAL A 40 -0.12 -24.36 -6.30
CA VAL A 40 0.69 -24.45 -7.52
C VAL A 40 2.17 -24.73 -7.20
N GLY A 41 2.61 -24.33 -6.01
CA GLY A 41 4.01 -24.37 -5.59
C GLY A 41 4.54 -25.74 -5.14
N SER A 42 5.82 -26.00 -5.39
CA SER A 42 6.51 -27.26 -5.08
C SER A 42 7.56 -27.16 -3.96
N GLY A 43 7.48 -26.14 -3.10
CA GLY A 43 8.43 -25.87 -2.02
C GLY A 43 9.19 -24.55 -2.17
N ALA A 44 10.14 -24.29 -1.26
CA ALA A 44 10.94 -23.06 -1.27
C ALA A 44 11.73 -22.86 -2.58
N ILE A 45 11.92 -21.59 -2.97
CA ILE A 45 12.73 -21.23 -4.15
C ILE A 45 14.22 -21.43 -3.84
N VAL A 46 14.69 -20.88 -2.73
CA VAL A 46 16.07 -21.07 -2.24
C VAL A 46 16.06 -21.87 -0.95
N SER A 47 15.40 -21.33 0.07
CA SER A 47 15.09 -22.00 1.33
C SER A 47 13.98 -21.21 2.01
N GLU A 48 13.19 -21.84 2.87
CA GLU A 48 12.06 -21.17 3.54
C GLU A 48 12.51 -19.90 4.29
N THR A 49 13.65 -19.97 4.96
CA THR A 49 14.23 -18.85 5.71
C THR A 49 14.76 -17.77 4.77
N THR A 50 15.48 -18.14 3.71
CA THR A 50 16.05 -17.18 2.77
C THR A 50 14.97 -16.44 2.00
N ASP A 51 13.93 -17.15 1.55
CA ASP A 51 12.81 -16.56 0.82
C ASP A 51 12.07 -15.54 1.71
N LEU A 52 11.84 -15.89 2.99
CA LEU A 52 11.23 -14.99 3.96
C LEU A 52 12.08 -13.74 4.21
N LEU A 53 13.41 -13.88 4.29
CA LEU A 53 14.32 -12.73 4.43
C LEU A 53 14.34 -11.85 3.19
N ILE A 54 14.32 -12.43 1.98
CA ILE A 54 14.29 -11.67 0.73
C ILE A 54 12.99 -10.88 0.63
N VAL A 55 11.84 -11.54 0.80
CA VAL A 55 10.53 -10.90 0.72
C VAL A 55 10.36 -9.87 1.84
N GLY A 56 10.82 -10.18 3.05
CA GLY A 56 10.84 -9.25 4.17
C GLY A 56 11.70 -8.02 3.91
N GLY A 57 12.88 -8.21 3.31
CA GLY A 57 13.77 -7.14 2.89
C GLY A 57 13.15 -6.23 1.82
N ILE A 58 12.50 -6.82 0.80
CA ILE A 58 11.73 -6.07 -0.20
C ILE A 58 10.60 -5.30 0.47
N GLY A 59 9.87 -5.93 1.39
CA GLY A 59 8.81 -5.28 2.15
C GLY A 59 9.31 -4.06 2.93
N LEU A 60 10.43 -4.19 3.63
CA LEU A 60 11.03 -3.08 4.38
C LEU A 60 11.54 -1.97 3.45
N MET A 61 12.13 -2.34 2.30
CA MET A 61 12.55 -1.38 1.27
C MET A 61 11.35 -0.60 0.72
N CYS A 62 10.26 -1.27 0.36
CA CYS A 62 9.05 -0.61 -0.12
C CYS A 62 8.39 0.26 0.96
N LEU A 63 8.40 -0.19 2.21
CA LEU A 63 7.90 0.59 3.34
C LEU A 63 8.66 1.90 3.51
N THR A 64 9.99 1.86 3.46
CA THR A 64 10.84 3.06 3.56
C THR A 64 10.68 3.96 2.33
N MET A 65 10.69 3.38 1.14
CA MET A 65 10.49 4.11 -0.12
C MET A 65 9.10 4.76 -0.21
N SER A 66 8.05 4.15 0.34
CA SER A 66 6.70 4.73 0.35
C SER A 66 6.68 6.11 1.00
N ARG A 67 7.47 6.31 2.06
CA ARG A 67 7.61 7.59 2.76
C ARG A 67 8.45 8.56 1.95
N ILE A 68 9.63 8.12 1.50
CA ILE A 68 10.57 8.99 0.77
C ILE A 68 9.92 9.52 -0.51
N VAL A 69 9.30 8.65 -1.29
CA VAL A 69 8.70 9.02 -2.58
C VAL A 69 7.49 9.91 -2.37
N SER A 70 6.58 9.58 -1.45
CA SER A 70 5.41 10.44 -1.19
C SER A 70 5.78 11.82 -0.68
N THR A 71 6.78 11.93 0.21
CA THR A 71 7.32 13.22 0.64
C THR A 71 7.93 14.00 -0.52
N LYS A 72 8.67 13.34 -1.42
CA LYS A 72 9.22 13.98 -2.62
C LYS A 72 8.14 14.46 -3.58
N VAL A 73 7.06 13.70 -3.76
CA VAL A 73 5.90 14.11 -4.58
C VAL A 73 5.26 15.37 -4.01
N LEU A 74 5.08 15.43 -2.69
CA LEU A 74 4.54 16.61 -2.01
C LEU A 74 5.49 17.82 -2.06
N ALA A 75 6.80 17.59 -1.90
CA ALA A 75 7.81 18.65 -1.91
C ALA A 75 8.02 19.24 -3.32
N ALA A 76 7.83 18.43 -4.37
CA ALA A 76 7.89 18.90 -5.76
C ALA A 76 6.63 19.69 -6.17
N PHE A 77 5.59 19.74 -5.34
CA PHE A 77 4.37 20.46 -5.65
C PHE A 77 4.55 21.98 -5.45
N PRO A 78 4.32 22.82 -6.49
CA PRO A 78 4.58 24.26 -6.43
C PRO A 78 3.80 24.94 -5.31
N GLU A 79 4.46 25.84 -4.57
CA GLU A 79 3.83 26.56 -3.45
C GLU A 79 2.69 27.46 -3.91
N GLU A 80 2.82 28.12 -5.07
CA GLU A 80 1.77 28.95 -5.63
C GLU A 80 0.47 28.18 -5.91
N LYS A 81 0.57 26.87 -6.17
CA LYS A 81 -0.57 25.99 -6.42
C LYS A 81 -1.19 25.44 -5.13
N ARG A 82 -0.55 25.61 -3.96
CA ARG A 82 -1.11 25.17 -2.66
C ARG A 82 -2.23 26.08 -2.16
N ALA A 83 -2.25 27.34 -2.63
CA ALA A 83 -3.32 28.29 -2.32
C ALA A 83 -4.65 27.85 -2.94
N ASP A 84 -4.61 27.29 -4.15
CA ASP A 84 -5.77 26.69 -4.82
C ASP A 84 -6.14 25.34 -4.18
N SER A 85 -7.35 25.26 -3.64
CA SER A 85 -7.84 24.08 -2.89
C SER A 85 -7.88 22.83 -3.77
N ASP A 86 -8.32 22.96 -5.02
CA ASP A 86 -8.51 21.82 -5.92
C ASP A 86 -7.16 21.31 -6.44
N ALA A 87 -6.24 22.23 -6.75
CA ALA A 87 -4.88 21.88 -7.13
C ALA A 87 -4.12 21.21 -5.97
N ALA A 88 -4.19 21.78 -4.76
CA ALA A 88 -3.57 21.21 -3.57
C ALA A 88 -4.08 19.80 -3.28
N LEU A 89 -5.39 19.59 -3.37
CA LEU A 89 -6.00 18.29 -3.13
C LEU A 89 -5.55 17.23 -4.15
N ASN A 90 -5.42 17.59 -5.41
CA ASN A 90 -4.90 16.71 -6.46
C ASN A 90 -3.42 16.32 -6.21
N GLY A 91 -2.60 17.27 -5.73
CA GLY A 91 -1.23 17.01 -5.32
C GLY A 91 -1.14 16.02 -4.15
N TYR A 92 -1.94 16.25 -3.11
CA TYR A 92 -2.03 15.35 -1.95
C TYR A 92 -2.54 13.96 -2.33
N ARG A 93 -3.60 13.89 -3.14
CA ARG A 93 -4.15 12.63 -3.67
C ARG A 93 -3.09 11.80 -4.38
N SER A 94 -2.29 12.43 -5.24
CA SER A 94 -1.22 11.74 -5.97
C SER A 94 -0.18 11.15 -5.01
N ALA A 95 0.25 11.91 -4.00
CA ALA A 95 1.21 11.43 -3.00
C ALA A 95 0.67 10.27 -2.16
N VAL A 96 -0.60 10.32 -1.76
CA VAL A 96 -1.26 9.24 -1.01
C VAL A 96 -1.38 7.98 -1.85
N ILE A 97 -1.80 8.09 -3.12
CA ILE A 97 -1.90 6.94 -4.01
C ILE A 97 -0.54 6.28 -4.21
N VAL A 98 0.52 7.05 -4.47
CA VAL A 98 1.89 6.53 -4.62
C VAL A 98 2.36 5.84 -3.34
N ARG A 99 2.10 6.43 -2.17
CA ARG A 99 2.41 5.83 -0.87
C ARG A 99 1.74 4.46 -0.70
N LEU A 100 0.44 4.39 -0.97
CA LEU A 100 -0.34 3.17 -0.80
C LEU A 100 0.03 2.09 -1.82
N ALA A 101 0.27 2.46 -3.09
CA ALA A 101 0.67 1.54 -4.14
C ALA A 101 2.02 0.86 -3.85
N LEU A 102 2.98 1.57 -3.25
CA LEU A 102 4.26 0.97 -2.85
C LEU A 102 4.10 -0.07 -1.73
N LEU A 103 3.20 0.16 -0.76
CA LEU A 103 2.91 -0.80 0.30
C LEU A 103 2.12 -2.00 -0.24
N GLU A 104 1.13 -1.73 -1.09
CA GLU A 104 0.32 -2.75 -1.76
C GLU A 104 1.19 -3.67 -2.62
N GLY A 105 2.09 -3.10 -3.43
CA GLY A 105 3.02 -3.86 -4.27
C GLY A 105 3.91 -4.80 -3.46
N ALA A 106 4.43 -4.35 -2.31
CA ALA A 106 5.17 -5.22 -1.38
C ALA A 106 4.30 -6.36 -0.83
N GLY A 107 3.05 -6.06 -0.47
CA GLY A 107 2.08 -7.06 -0.03
C GLY A 107 1.78 -8.10 -1.13
N PHE A 108 1.65 -7.67 -2.38
CA PHE A 108 1.45 -8.55 -3.52
C PHE A 108 2.66 -9.44 -3.79
N VAL A 109 3.88 -8.91 -3.72
CA VAL A 109 5.11 -9.71 -3.85
C VAL A 109 5.11 -10.83 -2.81
N ALA A 110 4.77 -10.53 -1.56
CA ALA A 110 4.66 -11.55 -0.51
C ALA A 110 3.58 -12.60 -0.79
N CYS A 111 2.40 -12.20 -1.29
CA CYS A 111 1.36 -13.15 -1.70
C CYS A 111 1.80 -14.04 -2.87
N VAL A 112 2.49 -13.48 -3.87
CA VAL A 112 3.00 -14.24 -5.02
C VAL A 112 4.03 -15.26 -4.57
N PHE A 113 4.97 -14.88 -3.70
CA PHE A 113 5.92 -15.82 -3.14
C PHE A 113 5.24 -16.89 -2.28
N ALA A 114 4.23 -16.52 -1.48
CA ALA A 114 3.44 -17.49 -0.71
C ALA A 114 2.77 -18.53 -1.63
N LEU A 115 2.21 -18.07 -2.76
CA LEU A 115 1.56 -18.95 -3.73
C LEU A 115 2.55 -19.88 -4.45
N ILE A 116 3.72 -19.37 -4.85
CA ILE A 116 4.74 -20.12 -5.58
C ILE A 116 5.50 -21.10 -4.68
N THR A 117 5.75 -20.72 -3.42
CA THR A 117 6.50 -21.56 -2.48
C THR A 117 5.62 -22.50 -1.66
N GLY A 118 4.33 -22.19 -1.54
CA GLY A 118 3.44 -22.80 -0.57
C GLY A 118 3.69 -22.35 0.88
N ASN A 119 4.61 -21.40 1.12
CA ASN A 119 4.92 -20.97 2.47
C ASN A 119 3.97 -19.87 2.94
N LEU A 120 2.96 -20.25 3.73
CA LEU A 120 1.98 -19.30 4.29
C LEU A 120 2.58 -18.26 5.24
N ASN A 121 3.78 -18.47 5.81
CA ASN A 121 4.41 -17.47 6.68
C ASN A 121 4.70 -16.16 5.93
N LEU A 122 4.85 -16.23 4.60
CA LEU A 122 5.02 -15.04 3.77
C LEU A 122 3.78 -14.13 3.76
N LEU A 123 2.58 -14.69 4.00
CA LEU A 123 1.36 -13.87 4.14
C LEU A 123 1.38 -12.96 5.37
N LEU A 124 2.23 -13.23 6.37
CA LEU A 124 2.43 -12.31 7.50
C LEU A 124 2.96 -10.95 7.02
N ILE A 125 3.77 -10.94 5.94
CA ILE A 125 4.29 -9.71 5.35
C ILE A 125 3.16 -8.94 4.65
N SER A 126 2.30 -9.63 3.90
CA SER A 126 1.11 -9.02 3.29
C SER A 126 0.15 -8.46 4.34
N GLY A 127 -0.09 -9.20 5.42
CA GLY A 127 -0.89 -8.74 6.56
C GLY A 127 -0.29 -7.52 7.25
N PHE A 128 1.02 -7.52 7.47
CA PHE A 128 1.74 -6.35 7.98
C PHE A 128 1.60 -5.14 7.05
N MET A 129 1.74 -5.32 5.74
CA MET A 129 1.54 -4.24 4.77
C MET A 129 0.12 -3.68 4.78
N LEU A 130 -0.91 -4.52 4.93
CA LEU A 130 -2.30 -4.07 5.12
C LEU A 130 -2.46 -3.20 6.36
N VAL A 131 -1.87 -3.61 7.50
CA VAL A 131 -1.87 -2.80 8.72
C VAL A 131 -1.16 -1.47 8.46
N MET A 132 -0.02 -1.48 7.77
CA MET A 132 0.69 -0.25 7.42
C MET A 132 -0.15 0.66 6.51
N MET A 133 -0.83 0.12 5.50
CA MET A 133 -1.76 0.88 4.65
C MET A 133 -2.90 1.51 5.47
N TRP A 134 -3.46 0.77 6.43
CA TRP A 134 -4.50 1.29 7.33
C TRP A 134 -4.01 2.48 8.15
N THR A 135 -2.79 2.41 8.72
CA THR A 135 -2.21 3.53 9.47
C THR A 135 -1.86 4.74 8.60
N LYS A 136 -1.77 4.54 7.27
CA LYS A 136 -1.42 5.55 6.28
C LYS A 136 -2.61 5.95 5.40
N ARG A 137 -3.82 5.71 5.88
CA ARG A 137 -5.05 6.21 5.25
C ARG A 137 -5.05 7.74 5.14
N PRO A 138 -5.65 8.30 4.08
CA PRO A 138 -5.79 9.74 3.94
C PRO A 138 -6.53 10.34 5.14
N SER A 139 -6.09 11.52 5.59
CA SER A 139 -6.74 12.24 6.69
C SER A 139 -6.78 13.74 6.43
N ALA A 140 -7.88 14.38 6.81
CA ALA A 140 -8.04 15.82 6.68
C ALA A 140 -6.97 16.59 7.49
N THR A 141 -6.53 16.03 8.62
CA THR A 141 -5.47 16.60 9.46
C THR A 141 -4.10 16.60 8.76
N GLU A 142 -3.73 15.49 8.11
CA GLU A 142 -2.47 15.41 7.33
C GLU A 142 -2.50 16.38 6.14
N PHE A 143 -3.65 16.48 5.45
CA PHE A 143 -3.83 17.43 4.35
C PHE A 143 -3.70 18.88 4.81
N ALA A 144 -4.39 19.27 5.90
CA ALA A 144 -4.33 20.62 6.45
C ALA A 144 -2.92 21.00 6.92
N GLN A 145 -2.19 20.06 7.54
CA GLN A 145 -0.81 20.28 7.98
C GLN A 145 0.17 20.45 6.82
N TRP A 146 -0.03 19.76 5.70
CA TRP A 146 0.82 19.92 4.52
C TRP A 146 0.50 21.20 3.73
N ARG A 147 -0.77 21.62 3.73
CA ARG A 147 -1.23 22.82 3.03
C ARG A 147 -0.85 24.12 3.74
N GLY A 148 -0.95 24.14 5.08
CA GLY A 148 -0.62 25.29 5.92
C GLY A 148 0.88 25.52 6.04
#